data_AF-A0A9D6I3E4-F1
#
_entry.id   AF-A0A9D6I3E4-F1
#
_cell.length_a   1.000
_cell.length_b   1.000
_cell.length_c   1.000
_cell.angle_alpha   90.00
_cell.angle_beta   90.00
_cell.angle_gamma   90.00
#
_symmetry.space_group_name_H-M   'P 1'
#
loop_
_entity.id
_entity.type
_entity.pdbx_description
1 polymer ?
#
loop_
_entity_poly.entity_id
_entity_poly.type
_entity_poly.pdbx_seq_one_letter_code
_entity_poly.pdbx_strand_id
1 'polypeptide(L)' 'GMETDAVERGRSYFVGYPPSSPQIGLFKDGQLVHMLERQDIEGRSAEAIAGELRSAFDKYCAPAV' A
#
# COMPACT_ATOMS: atom_id res chain seq x y z
N GLY A 1 -0.03 -11.60 -13.03
CA GLY A 1 0.40 -12.31 -11.82
C GLY A 1 0.11 -13.78 -12.01
N MET A 2 0.60 -14.63 -11.12
CA MET A 2 0.30 -16.06 -11.18
C MET A 2 -1.06 -16.35 -10.53
N GLU A 3 -1.45 -15.56 -9.53
CA GLU A 3 -2.68 -15.69 -8.74
C GLU A 3 -3.70 -14.59 -9.11
N THR A 4 -4.25 -14.65 -10.33
CA THR A 4 -5.13 -13.60 -10.88
C THR A 4 -6.33 -13.31 -9.97
N ASP A 5 -7.10 -14.32 -9.56
CA ASP A 5 -8.32 -14.12 -8.76
C ASP A 5 -8.04 -13.48 -7.40
N ALA A 6 -6.94 -13.88 -6.75
CA ALA A 6 -6.52 -13.30 -5.47
C ALA A 6 -6.09 -11.84 -5.63
N VAL A 7 -5.35 -11.52 -6.70
CA VAL A 7 -4.92 -10.16 -7.02
C VAL A 7 -6.12 -9.28 -7.36
N GLU A 8 -7.06 -9.77 -8.16
CA GLU A 8 -8.30 -9.06 -8.49
C GLU A 8 -9.15 -8.80 -7.25
N ARG A 9 -9.30 -9.80 -6.37
CA ARG A 9 -10.00 -9.62 -5.09
C ARG A 9 -9.31 -8.57 -4.22
N GLY A 10 -7.97 -8.60 -4.11
CA GLY A 10 -7.19 -7.58 -3.41
C GLY A 10 -7.43 -6.18 -3.98
N ARG A 11 -7.41 -6.06 -5.32
CA ARG A 11 -7.65 -4.79 -6.04
C ARG A 11 -9.04 -4.23 -5.83
N SER A 12 -10.05 -5.06 -5.60
CA SER A 12 -11.41 -4.58 -5.29
C SER A 12 -11.48 -3.74 -4.00
N TYR A 13 -10.50 -3.86 -3.11
CA TYR A 13 -10.40 -3.04 -1.90
C TYR A 13 -9.61 -1.75 -2.10
N PHE A 14 -8.92 -1.58 -3.24
CA PHE A 14 -8.07 -0.43 -3.56
C PHE A 14 -8.86 0.72 -4.20
N VAL A 15 -9.97 1.12 -3.57
CA VAL A 15 -10.90 2.12 -4.11
C VAL A 15 -10.18 3.45 -4.35
N GLY A 16 -10.32 3.99 -5.56
CA GLY A 16 -9.71 5.27 -5.96
C GLY A 16 -8.31 5.17 -6.56
N TYR A 17 -7.70 3.98 -6.60
CA TYR A 17 -6.37 3.77 -7.16
C TYR A 17 -6.42 2.88 -8.41
N PRO A 18 -5.74 3.26 -9.51
CA PRO A 18 -5.66 2.40 -10.68
C PRO A 18 -4.82 1.13 -10.38
N PRO A 19 -5.11 0.01 -11.07
CA PRO A 19 -4.32 -1.20 -10.90
C PRO A 19 -2.88 -0.99 -11.38
N SER A 20 -1.90 -1.22 -10.50
CA SER A 20 -0.46 -1.14 -10.82
C SER A 20 0.32 -2.30 -10.18
N SER A 21 1.62 -2.45 -10.48
CA SER A 21 2.46 -3.52 -9.91
C SER A 21 3.96 -3.18 -9.99
N PRO A 22 4.73 -3.21 -8.90
CA PRO A 22 4.28 -3.46 -7.53
C PRO A 22 3.37 -2.34 -7.01
N GLN A 23 2.51 -2.68 -6.05
CA GLN A 23 1.70 -1.72 -5.28
C GLN A 23 1.51 -2.25 -3.85
N ILE A 24 1.41 -1.37 -2.86
CA ILE A 24 1.30 -1.73 -1.44
C ILE A 24 0.17 -0.91 -0.81
N GLY A 25 -0.85 -1.57 -0.27
CA GLY A 25 -1.94 -0.92 0.46
C GLY A 25 -1.87 -1.22 1.96
N LEU A 26 -1.98 -0.17 2.80
CA LEU A 26 -2.13 -0.29 4.25
C LEU A 26 -3.60 -0.14 4.63
N PHE A 27 -4.13 -1.15 5.32
CA PHE A 27 -5.49 -1.13 5.83
C PHE A 27 -5.51 -1.00 7.34
N LYS A 28 -6.48 -0.24 7.85
CA LYS A 28 -6.84 -0.18 9.27
C LYS A 28 -8.34 -0.30 9.38
N ASP A 29 -8.82 -1.21 10.23
CA ASP A 29 -10.24 -1.45 10.48
C ASP A 29 -11.07 -1.67 9.18
N GLY A 30 -10.47 -2.35 8.21
CA GLY A 30 -11.09 -2.63 6.90
C GLY A 30 -11.07 -1.48 5.89
N GLN A 31 -10.49 -0.33 6.25
CA GLN A 31 -10.37 0.83 5.36
C GLN A 31 -8.94 1.01 4.86
N LEU A 32 -8.79 1.34 3.58
CA LEU A 32 -7.49 1.69 3.00
C LEU A 32 -7.07 3.09 3.50
N VAL A 33 -5.97 3.16 4.25
CA VAL A 33 -5.49 4.41 4.87
C VAL A 33 -4.22 4.97 4.23
N HIS A 34 -3.51 4.14 3.46
CA HIS A 34 -2.34 4.55 2.69
C HIS A 34 -2.12 3.59 1.53
N MET A 35 -1.60 4.10 0.41
CA MET A 35 -1.31 3.33 -0.80
C MET A 35 0.01 3.83 -1.39
N LEU A 36 0.85 2.89 -1.81
CA LEU A 36 2.01 3.11 -2.68
C LEU A 36 1.72 2.43 -4.02
N GLU A 37 1.68 3.21 -5.09
CA GLU A 37 1.53 2.70 -6.46
C GLU A 37 2.89 2.43 -7.11
N ARG A 38 2.89 1.86 -8.32
CA ARG A 38 4.13 1.68 -9.10
C ARG A 38 4.93 2.98 -9.20
N GLN A 39 4.27 4.10 -9.47
CA GLN A 39 4.92 5.42 -9.59
C GLN A 39 5.63 5.87 -8.30
N ASP A 40 5.14 5.40 -7.15
CA ASP A 40 5.74 5.68 -5.84
C ASP A 40 6.84 4.69 -5.47
N ILE A 41 7.14 3.69 -6.31
CA ILE A 41 8.11 2.63 -6.02
C ILE A 41 9.22 2.61 -7.08
N GLU A 42 8.85 2.74 -8.34
CA GLU A 42 9.75 2.61 -9.47
C GLU A 42 10.85 3.67 -9.44
N GLY A 43 12.11 3.24 -9.48
CA GLY A 43 13.28 4.12 -9.43
C GLY A 43 13.65 4.68 -8.05
N ARG A 44 12.88 4.39 -6.99
CA ARG A 44 13.22 4.78 -5.61
C ARG A 44 14.09 3.73 -4.93
N SER A 45 14.95 4.18 -4.00
CA SER A 45 15.75 3.26 -3.18
C SER A 45 14.90 2.54 -2.16
N ALA A 46 15.37 1.36 -1.73
CA ALA A 46 14.70 0.57 -0.71
C ALA A 46 14.56 1.35 0.62
N GLU A 47 15.57 2.16 0.99
CA GLU A 47 15.56 2.97 2.20
C GLU A 47 14.49 4.06 2.16
N ALA A 48 14.27 4.67 0.99
CA ALA A 48 13.27 5.70 0.80
C ALA A 48 11.85 5.12 0.89
N ILE A 49 11.61 3.97 0.25
CA ILE A 49 10.32 3.26 0.32
C ILE A 49 10.06 2.80 1.75
N ALA A 50 11.07 2.22 2.41
CA ALA A 50 10.95 1.80 3.81
C ALA A 50 10.70 2.99 4.76
N GLY A 51 11.27 4.16 4.48
CA GLY A 51 11.01 5.39 5.24
C GLY A 51 9.56 5.86 5.16
N GLU A 52 8.98 5.81 3.97
CA GLU A 52 7.57 6.16 3.77
C GLU A 52 6.63 5.16 4.45
N LEU A 53 6.89 3.86 4.30
CA LEU A 53 6.13 2.82 5.00
C LEU A 53 6.21 2.97 6.52
N ARG A 54 7.41 3.23 7.07
CA ARG A 54 7.56 3.53 8.52
C ARG A 54 6.71 4.72 8.93
N SER A 55 6.76 5.81 8.17
CA SER A 55 5.96 7.01 8.47
C SER A 55 4.45 6.74 8.41
N ALA A 56 4.00 5.90 7.47
CA ALA A 56 2.61 5.47 7.39
C ALA A 56 2.22 4.61 8.61
N PHE A 57 3.08 3.68 9.03
CA PHE A 57 2.85 2.90 10.25
C PHE A 57 2.83 3.78 11.50
N ASP A 58 3.74 4.74 11.64
CA ASP A 58 3.74 5.66 12.78
C ASP A 58 2.44 6.48 12.84
N LYS A 59 1.93 6.91 11.68
CA LYS A 59 0.68 7.68 11.60
C LYS A 59 -0.56 6.84 11.91
N TYR A 60 -0.64 5.61 11.40
CA TYR A 60 -1.89 4.83 11.45
C TYR A 60 -1.88 3.71 12.49
N CYS A 61 -0.73 3.24 12.95
CA CYS A 61 -0.58 2.10 13.85
C CYS A 61 -0.02 2.48 15.23
N ALA A 62 0.34 3.75 15.49
CA ALA A 62 0.71 4.18 16.83
C ALA A 62 -0.46 3.97 17.81
N PRO A 63 -0.17 3.53 19.06
CA PRO A 63 -1.19 3.40 20.09
C PRO A 63 -1.85 4.76 20.36
N ALA A 64 -3.17 4.76 20.53
CA ALA A 64 -3.87 5.94 21.02
C ALA A 64 -3.31 6.26 22.41
N VAL A 65 -2.72 7.45 22.56
CA VAL A 65 -2.24 7.98 23.84
C VAL A 65 -3.44 8.37 24.69
#